data_AF-A0A6C0B7I3-F1
#
_entry.id   AF-A0A6C0B7I3-F1
#
_cell.length_a   1.000
_cell.length_b   1.000
_cell.length_c   1.000
_cell.angle_alpha   90.00
_cell.angle_beta   90.00
_cell.angle_gamma   90.00
#
_symmetry.space_group_name_H-M   'P 1'
#
loop_
_entity.id
_entity.type
_entity.pdbx_description
1 polymer ?
#
loop_
_entity_poly.entity_id
_entity_poly.type
_entity_poly.pdbx_seq_one_letter_code
_entity_poly.pdbx_strand_id
1 'polypeptide(L)'
;MSSVPLTSKTTNLPMVMTNLGGPYQGYSPTQTLGNYKNSEDTMIRRILRSSWNNVNTQSKINGKARIVTPFRAVNNLGDYLGRQNYVCGGANQINKTFPGRQGPIHGILSRCDNTGISAANGNGRFVSDASDYITYKKQNAANNLYNDLKFGGDQSHGSYTAYMRVKV
;
A
#
# COMPACT_ATOMS: atom_id res chain seq x y z
N MET A 1 39.89 -23.13 18.64
CA MET A 1 39.05 -22.70 17.49
C MET A 1 38.19 -21.55 17.96
N SER A 2 38.49 -20.35 17.46
CA SER A 2 37.89 -19.08 17.88
C SER A 2 36.45 -18.97 17.35
N SER A 3 35.50 -18.76 18.26
CA SER A 3 34.10 -18.46 17.97
C SER A 3 33.96 -16.98 17.59
N VAL A 4 33.67 -16.72 16.31
CA VAL A 4 33.32 -15.38 15.81
C VAL A 4 31.83 -15.12 16.11
N PRO A 5 31.47 -14.05 16.84
CA PRO A 5 30.07 -13.69 17.01
C PRO A 5 29.55 -12.95 15.77
N LEU A 6 28.46 -13.46 15.19
CA LEU A 6 27.66 -12.78 14.17
C LEU A 6 27.05 -11.51 14.77
N THR A 7 27.67 -10.36 14.52
CA THR A 7 27.05 -9.05 14.74
C THR A 7 26.16 -8.74 13.53
N SER A 8 24.86 -9.01 13.63
CA SER A 8 23.89 -8.44 12.70
C SER A 8 23.81 -6.95 12.99
N LYS A 9 24.61 -6.15 12.26
CA LYS A 9 24.35 -4.73 12.08
C LYS A 9 22.98 -4.62 11.41
N THR A 10 21.93 -4.45 12.22
CA THR A 10 20.69 -3.82 11.79
C THR A 10 21.09 -2.43 11.31
N THR A 11 21.38 -2.28 10.03
CA THR A 11 21.49 -0.97 9.41
C THR A 11 20.10 -0.39 9.50
N ASN A 12 19.87 0.42 10.53
CA ASN A 12 18.78 1.38 10.61
C ASN A 12 18.93 2.29 9.40
N LEU A 13 18.39 1.86 8.26
CA LEU A 13 17.99 2.79 7.23
C LEU A 13 17.06 3.76 7.94
N PRO A 14 17.33 5.08 7.95
CA PRO A 14 16.39 6.01 8.50
C PRO A 14 15.09 5.75 7.76
N MET A 15 14.07 5.24 8.47
CA MET A 15 12.71 5.34 7.98
C MET A 15 12.52 6.83 7.79
N VAL A 16 12.66 7.29 6.54
CA VAL A 16 12.28 8.65 6.16
C VAL A 16 10.80 8.67 6.45
N MET A 17 10.51 9.15 7.65
CA MET A 17 9.23 9.54 8.15
C MET A 17 8.77 10.67 7.23
N THR A 18 8.32 10.29 6.02
CA THR A 18 7.77 11.20 5.03
C THR A 18 6.55 11.79 5.71
N ASN A 19 6.74 12.96 6.31
CA ASN A 19 5.66 13.64 6.97
C ASN A 19 4.66 13.99 5.86
N LEU A 20 3.50 13.32 5.84
CA LEU A 20 2.44 13.52 4.86
C LEU A 20 1.71 14.88 5.07
N GLY A 21 2.46 15.93 5.39
CA GLY A 21 1.96 17.26 5.79
C GLY A 21 1.65 17.36 7.28
N GLY A 22 1.34 18.58 7.75
CA GLY A 22 0.89 18.83 9.13
C GLY A 22 1.95 18.77 10.24
N PRO A 23 1.55 19.09 11.49
CA PRO A 23 2.48 19.32 12.61
C PRO A 23 3.06 18.03 13.17
N TYR A 24 2.29 16.92 13.15
CA TYR A 24 2.69 15.62 13.69
C TYR A 24 2.11 14.48 12.85
N GLN A 25 2.80 13.33 12.83
CA GLN A 25 2.31 12.15 12.11
C GLN A 25 1.13 11.49 12.80
N GLY A 26 0.14 11.06 12.02
CA GLY A 26 -1.08 10.46 12.56
C GLY A 26 -2.02 11.48 13.20
N TYR A 27 -1.70 12.77 13.09
CA TYR A 27 -2.54 13.85 13.58
C TYR A 27 -3.92 13.79 12.93
N SER A 28 -4.93 13.96 13.77
CA SER A 28 -6.33 14.07 13.39
C SER A 28 -6.86 15.25 14.19
N PRO A 29 -7.13 16.42 13.58
CA PRO A 29 -7.68 17.55 14.31
C PRO A 29 -9.00 17.20 14.99
N THR A 30 -9.26 17.90 16.08
CA THR A 30 -10.48 17.77 16.85
C THR A 30 -11.69 18.24 16.02
N GLN A 31 -12.83 17.59 16.25
CA GLN A 31 -14.11 18.03 15.70
C GLN A 31 -14.45 19.40 16.29
N THR A 32 -14.65 20.39 15.41
CA THR A 32 -15.17 21.71 15.77
C THR A 32 -16.59 21.85 15.25
N LEU A 33 -17.35 22.86 15.70
CA LEU A 33 -18.78 23.04 15.36
C LEU A 33 -19.10 22.98 13.85
N GLY A 34 -18.14 23.31 12.98
CA GLY A 34 -18.29 23.25 11.52
C GLY A 34 -17.60 22.04 10.83
N ASN A 35 -16.94 21.16 11.57
CA ASN A 35 -16.16 20.03 11.02
C ASN A 35 -16.68 18.71 11.59
N TYR A 36 -17.77 18.19 11.01
CA TYR A 36 -18.35 16.93 11.45
C TYR A 36 -17.45 15.75 11.06
N LYS A 37 -16.98 14.99 12.06
CA LYS A 37 -16.25 13.74 11.86
C LYS A 37 -17.19 12.58 12.13
N ASN A 38 -17.39 11.74 11.12
CA ASN A 38 -18.28 10.59 11.22
C ASN A 38 -17.47 9.30 11.41
N SER A 39 -18.16 8.21 11.74
CA SER A 39 -17.53 6.89 11.85
C SER A 39 -16.82 6.48 10.56
N GLU A 40 -17.31 6.92 9.40
CA GLU A 40 -16.70 6.67 8.09
C GLU A 40 -15.25 7.15 8.00
N ASP A 41 -14.94 8.34 8.53
CA ASP A 41 -13.58 8.89 8.51
C ASP A 41 -12.61 8.01 9.30
N THR A 42 -13.07 7.51 10.46
CA THR A 42 -12.27 6.63 11.31
C THR A 42 -12.03 5.28 10.64
N MET A 43 -13.03 4.74 9.94
CA MET A 43 -12.92 3.50 9.16
C MET A 43 -11.97 3.66 7.97
N ILE A 44 -12.06 4.77 7.23
CA ILE A 44 -11.13 5.06 6.13
C ILE A 44 -9.68 5.13 6.65
N ARG A 45 -9.43 5.85 7.75
CA ARG A 45 -8.09 5.91 8.36
C ARG A 45 -7.59 4.55 8.84
N ARG A 46 -8.49 3.70 9.34
CA ARG A 46 -8.15 2.32 9.70
C ARG A 46 -7.70 1.53 8.46
N ILE A 47 -8.48 1.59 7.37
CA ILE A 47 -8.14 0.95 6.09
C ILE A 47 -6.79 1.45 5.56
N LEU A 48 -6.53 2.76 5.59
CA LEU A 48 -5.25 3.32 5.13
C LEU A 48 -4.06 2.78 5.94
N ARG A 49 -4.20 2.67 7.27
CA ARG A 49 -3.11 2.14 8.11
C ARG A 49 -2.91 0.64 7.98
N SER A 50 -3.99 -0.13 7.82
CA SER A 50 -3.90 -1.60 7.81
C SER A 50 -3.69 -2.18 6.41
N SER A 51 -4.36 -1.62 5.40
CA SER A 51 -4.42 -2.17 4.05
C SER A 51 -3.47 -1.45 3.07
N TRP A 52 -3.29 -0.13 3.19
CA TRP A 52 -2.41 0.63 2.28
C TRP A 52 -0.93 0.63 2.71
N ASN A 53 -0.60 -0.04 3.81
CA ASN A 53 0.78 -0.24 4.28
C ASN A 53 1.50 -1.39 3.54
N ASN A 54 1.28 -1.49 2.23
CA ASN A 54 1.98 -2.44 1.37
C ASN A 54 3.12 -1.72 0.65
N VAL A 55 4.29 -2.36 0.52
CA VAL A 55 5.46 -1.83 -0.21
C VAL A 55 5.08 -1.42 -1.65
N ASN A 56 4.14 -2.14 -2.27
CA ASN A 56 3.66 -1.88 -3.64
C ASN A 56 2.92 -0.54 -3.82
N THR A 57 2.51 0.13 -2.73
CA THR A 57 1.87 1.46 -2.82
C THR A 57 2.87 2.56 -3.15
N GLN A 58 4.16 2.35 -2.86
CA GLN A 58 5.23 3.29 -3.13
C GLN A 58 5.42 3.54 -4.63
N SER A 59 5.72 4.78 -5.00
CA SER A 59 5.95 5.17 -6.40
C SER A 59 7.21 4.53 -6.99
N LYS A 60 8.20 4.19 -6.15
CA LYS A 60 9.41 3.48 -6.52
C LYS A 60 9.79 2.46 -5.45
N ILE A 61 10.19 1.25 -5.88
CA ILE A 61 10.79 0.23 -5.02
C ILE A 61 12.15 -0.13 -5.62
N ASN A 62 13.21 -0.13 -4.80
CA ASN A 62 14.58 -0.43 -5.24
C ASN A 62 15.01 0.36 -6.50
N GLY A 63 14.63 1.64 -6.58
CA GLY A 63 14.93 2.51 -7.72
C GLY A 63 14.07 2.29 -8.97
N LYS A 64 13.22 1.27 -9.01
CA LYS A 64 12.31 0.99 -10.13
C LYS A 64 10.97 1.66 -9.90
N ALA A 65 10.52 2.44 -10.88
CA ALA A 65 9.20 3.05 -10.85
C ALA A 65 8.12 2.01 -11.11
N ARG A 66 6.96 2.23 -10.48
CA ARG A 66 5.77 1.42 -10.69
C ARG A 66 5.28 1.54 -12.14
N ILE A 67 5.11 0.41 -12.82
CA ILE A 67 4.48 0.35 -14.16
C ILE A 67 2.96 0.25 -14.04
N VAL A 68 2.49 -0.49 -13.03
CA VAL A 68 1.06 -0.68 -12.78
C VAL A 68 0.39 0.60 -12.23
N THR A 69 -0.89 0.81 -12.55
CA THR A 69 -1.62 1.97 -12.02
C THR A 69 -1.66 1.95 -10.48
N PRO A 70 -1.69 3.13 -9.82
CA PRO A 70 -1.75 3.22 -8.36
C PRO A 70 -2.88 2.40 -7.73
N PHE A 71 -4.07 2.42 -8.35
CA PHE A 71 -5.23 1.62 -7.94
C PHE A 71 -4.93 0.13 -7.90
N ARG A 72 -4.36 -0.40 -8.99
CA ARG A 72 -4.01 -1.82 -9.10
C ARG A 72 -2.87 -2.21 -8.14
N ALA A 73 -1.93 -1.31 -7.86
CA ALA A 73 -0.85 -1.57 -6.91
C ALA A 73 -1.34 -1.71 -5.47
N VAL A 74 -2.24 -0.80 -5.05
CA VAL A 74 -2.84 -0.84 -3.70
C VAL A 74 -3.65 -2.12 -3.51
N ASN A 75 -4.44 -2.50 -4.51
CA ASN A 75 -5.32 -3.67 -4.44
C ASN A 75 -4.64 -4.98 -4.89
N ASN A 76 -3.33 -4.97 -5.13
CA ASN A 76 -2.57 -6.16 -5.56
C ASN A 76 -3.14 -6.84 -6.83
N LEU A 77 -3.66 -6.03 -7.76
CA LEU A 77 -4.30 -6.49 -9.00
C LEU A 77 -3.31 -6.57 -10.17
N GLY A 78 -2.03 -6.79 -9.90
CA GLY A 78 -1.00 -6.90 -10.93
C GLY A 78 0.42 -6.80 -10.40
N ASP A 79 1.38 -7.23 -11.22
CA ASP A 79 2.80 -7.13 -10.90
C ASP A 79 3.26 -5.67 -10.93
N TYR A 80 4.04 -5.28 -9.91
CA TYR A 80 4.54 -3.91 -9.76
C TYR A 80 5.34 -3.43 -10.98
N LEU A 81 6.10 -4.35 -11.59
CA LEU A 81 6.92 -4.13 -12.79
C LEU A 81 6.25 -4.63 -14.08
N GLY A 82 5.00 -5.11 -14.04
CA GLY A 82 4.32 -5.64 -15.23
C GLY A 82 4.99 -6.87 -15.86
N ARG A 83 5.75 -7.66 -15.08
CA ARG A 83 6.44 -8.84 -15.59
C ARG A 83 5.44 -9.95 -15.93
N GLN A 84 5.67 -10.62 -17.06
CA GLN A 84 4.81 -11.72 -17.53
C GLN A 84 5.26 -13.05 -16.93
N ASN A 85 4.29 -13.84 -16.43
CA ASN A 85 4.52 -15.18 -15.86
C ASN A 85 5.66 -15.23 -14.83
N TYR A 86 5.83 -14.13 -14.10
CA TYR A 86 6.91 -13.97 -13.15
C TYR A 86 6.50 -14.52 -11.79
N VAL A 87 7.32 -15.44 -11.28
CA VAL A 87 7.19 -15.96 -9.93
C VAL A 87 8.58 -16.07 -9.34
N CYS A 88 8.79 -15.46 -8.18
CA CYS A 88 10.05 -15.49 -7.44
C CYS A 88 9.78 -15.16 -5.99
N GLY A 89 9.64 -16.20 -5.16
CA GLY A 89 9.16 -16.04 -3.79
C GLY A 89 7.81 -15.33 -3.68
N GLY A 90 7.25 -15.26 -2.48
CA GLY A 90 5.99 -14.55 -2.20
C GLY A 90 4.88 -15.43 -1.66
N ALA A 91 3.77 -14.78 -1.29
CA ALA A 91 2.61 -15.46 -0.72
C ALA A 91 1.96 -16.40 -1.75
N ASN A 92 1.87 -17.67 -1.40
CA ASN A 92 1.19 -18.68 -2.22
C ASN A 92 -0.27 -18.81 -1.79
N GLN A 93 -1.19 -18.83 -2.76
CA GLN A 93 -2.64 -18.96 -2.51
C GLN A 93 -3.05 -20.39 -2.16
N ILE A 94 -2.22 -21.37 -2.53
CA ILE A 94 -2.42 -22.77 -2.18
C ILE A 94 -1.59 -23.12 -0.95
N ASN A 95 -2.24 -23.70 0.06
CA ASN A 95 -1.53 -24.26 1.20
C ASN A 95 -0.78 -25.52 0.76
N LYS A 96 0.48 -25.66 1.19
CA LYS A 96 1.27 -26.89 0.96
C LYS A 96 0.65 -28.10 1.66
N THR A 97 -0.13 -27.86 2.71
CA THR A 97 -0.67 -28.90 3.59
C THR A 97 -2.19 -28.83 3.62
N PHE A 98 -2.85 -29.84 3.06
CA PHE A 98 -4.27 -30.12 3.28
C PHE A 98 -4.38 -31.46 4.02
N PRO A 99 -5.35 -31.65 4.94
CA PRO A 99 -5.57 -32.95 5.57
C PRO A 99 -5.83 -34.02 4.48
N GLY A 100 -4.98 -35.03 4.41
CA GLY A 100 -5.04 -36.11 3.41
C GLY A 100 -4.16 -35.93 2.15
N ARG A 101 -3.51 -34.77 1.97
CA ARG A 101 -2.54 -34.57 0.87
C ARG A 101 -1.33 -33.78 1.35
N GLN A 102 -0.23 -34.50 1.55
CA GLN A 102 1.07 -33.92 1.89
C GLN A 102 2.00 -34.07 0.68
N GLY A 103 2.26 -32.96 -0.02
CA GLY A 103 3.16 -32.96 -1.15
C GLY A 103 3.21 -31.60 -1.84
N PRO A 104 4.31 -31.26 -2.54
CA PRO A 104 4.40 -30.03 -3.31
C PRO A 104 3.34 -30.03 -4.41
N ILE A 105 2.30 -29.20 -4.27
CA ILE A 105 1.13 -29.26 -5.17
C ILE A 105 1.46 -28.78 -6.59
N HIS A 106 2.47 -27.95 -6.81
CA HIS A 106 3.15 -27.74 -8.11
C HIS A 106 4.51 -27.07 -7.86
N GLY A 107 5.51 -27.41 -8.66
CA GLY A 107 6.81 -26.72 -8.64
C GLY A 107 6.72 -25.39 -9.37
N ILE A 108 6.67 -24.30 -8.61
CA ILE A 108 6.81 -22.96 -9.18
C ILE A 108 8.23 -22.82 -9.75
N LEU A 109 8.34 -22.53 -11.04
CA LEU A 109 9.60 -22.13 -11.67
C LEU A 109 9.98 -20.74 -11.11
N SER A 110 10.85 -20.71 -10.09
CA SER A 110 11.32 -19.48 -9.48
C SER A 110 12.34 -18.80 -10.40
N ARG A 111 11.87 -17.82 -11.19
CA ARG A 111 12.68 -17.04 -12.13
C ARG A 111 12.99 -15.67 -11.53
N CYS A 112 13.79 -15.64 -10.48
CA CYS A 112 14.15 -14.40 -9.78
C CYS A 112 15.02 -13.48 -10.65
N ASP A 113 14.61 -12.22 -10.79
CA ASP A 113 15.25 -11.21 -11.64
C ASP A 113 16.22 -10.28 -10.88
N ASN A 114 16.63 -10.67 -9.66
CA ASN A 114 17.48 -9.90 -8.73
C ASN A 114 16.99 -8.46 -8.43
N THR A 115 15.74 -8.12 -8.77
CA THR A 115 15.20 -6.78 -8.52
C THR A 115 14.85 -6.53 -7.06
N GLY A 116 14.75 -7.60 -6.26
CA GLY A 116 14.28 -7.54 -4.88
C GLY A 116 12.81 -7.13 -4.75
N ILE A 117 12.06 -7.09 -5.86
CA ILE A 117 10.62 -6.80 -5.88
C ILE A 117 9.88 -8.13 -5.97
N SER A 118 9.04 -8.40 -4.97
CA SER A 118 8.23 -9.61 -4.91
C SER A 118 7.35 -9.78 -6.15
N ALA A 119 7.06 -11.03 -6.52
CA ALA A 119 6.06 -11.31 -7.53
C ALA A 119 4.68 -10.89 -7.03
N ALA A 120 3.82 -10.41 -7.94
CA ALA A 120 2.41 -10.22 -7.60
C ALA A 120 1.74 -11.54 -7.23
N ASN A 121 0.90 -11.46 -6.20
CA ASN A 121 0.04 -12.54 -5.75
C ASN A 121 -1.41 -12.11 -5.94
N GLY A 122 -2.15 -12.80 -6.82
CA GLY A 122 -3.53 -12.43 -7.12
C GLY A 122 -3.89 -12.68 -8.58
N ASN A 123 -5.14 -12.38 -8.92
CA ASN A 123 -5.58 -12.40 -10.30
C ASN A 123 -5.32 -11.04 -10.95
N GLY A 124 -4.24 -10.91 -11.72
CA GLY A 124 -3.95 -9.70 -12.49
C GLY A 124 -4.99 -9.38 -13.59
N ARG A 125 -5.82 -10.35 -13.99
CA ARG A 125 -6.91 -10.18 -14.96
C ARG A 125 -8.23 -9.74 -14.31
N PHE A 126 -8.27 -9.57 -12.99
CA PHE A 126 -9.46 -9.09 -12.31
C PHE A 126 -9.85 -7.71 -12.83
N VAL A 127 -11.15 -7.54 -13.07
CA VAL A 127 -11.77 -6.30 -13.53
C VAL A 127 -12.58 -5.77 -12.36
N SER A 128 -12.11 -4.68 -11.75
CA SER A 128 -12.83 -3.98 -10.71
C SER A 128 -14.02 -3.22 -11.29
N ASP A 129 -15.07 -3.11 -10.50
CA ASP A 129 -16.23 -2.29 -10.86
C ASP A 129 -15.93 -0.79 -10.63
N ALA A 130 -16.87 0.06 -11.03
CA ALA A 130 -16.72 1.51 -10.82
C ALA A 130 -16.74 1.89 -9.33
N SER A 131 -17.43 1.12 -8.49
CA SER A 131 -17.58 1.44 -7.06
C SER A 131 -16.26 1.28 -6.29
N ASP A 132 -15.47 0.25 -6.62
CA ASP A 132 -14.12 0.04 -6.09
C ASP A 132 -13.20 1.22 -6.42
N TYR A 133 -13.26 1.71 -7.67
CA TYR A 133 -12.43 2.82 -8.11
C TYR A 133 -12.81 4.14 -7.44
N ILE A 134 -14.12 4.41 -7.28
CA ILE A 134 -14.61 5.57 -6.53
C ILE A 134 -14.14 5.51 -5.07
N THR A 135 -14.22 4.33 -4.46
CA THR A 135 -13.77 4.10 -3.08
C THR A 135 -12.27 4.35 -2.95
N TYR A 136 -11.47 3.84 -3.90
CA TYR A 136 -10.03 4.14 -3.97
C TYR A 136 -9.75 5.63 -4.07
N LYS A 137 -10.46 6.37 -4.93
CA LYS A 137 -10.26 7.83 -5.09
C LYS A 137 -10.59 8.59 -3.81
N LYS A 138 -11.66 8.21 -3.11
CA LYS A 138 -12.02 8.76 -1.79
C LYS A 138 -10.92 8.49 -0.75
N GLN A 139 -10.47 7.24 -0.66
CA GLN A 139 -9.38 6.84 0.25
C GLN A 139 -8.07 7.57 -0.07
N ASN A 140 -7.73 7.71 -1.35
CA ASN A 140 -6.54 8.45 -1.79
C ASN A 140 -6.61 9.93 -1.40
N ALA A 141 -7.77 10.57 -1.57
CA ALA A 141 -7.98 11.95 -1.13
C ALA A 141 -7.77 12.09 0.38
N ALA A 142 -8.33 11.18 1.18
CA ALA A 142 -8.13 11.14 2.62
C ALA A 142 -6.67 10.86 3.01
N ASN A 143 -5.95 10.03 2.26
CA ASN A 143 -4.53 9.74 2.49
C ASN A 143 -3.64 10.97 2.24
N ASN A 144 -3.94 11.77 1.23
CA ASN A 144 -3.20 13.00 0.95
C ASN A 144 -3.45 14.10 2.00
N LEU A 145 -4.57 14.03 2.71
CA LEU A 145 -4.92 14.93 3.82
C LEU A 145 -4.71 14.27 5.18
N TYR A 146 -3.99 13.14 5.23
CA TYR A 146 -4.02 12.27 6.41
C TYR A 146 -3.46 12.94 7.67
N ASN A 147 -2.49 13.84 7.52
CA ASN A 147 -1.91 14.61 8.62
C ASN A 147 -2.30 16.11 8.57
N ASP A 148 -3.19 16.53 7.65
CA ASP A 148 -3.53 17.95 7.50
C ASP A 148 -4.21 18.51 8.77
N LEU A 149 -3.81 19.73 9.17
CA LEU A 149 -4.28 20.45 10.36
C LEU A 149 -5.78 20.68 10.37
N LYS A 150 -6.39 20.81 9.19
CA LYS A 150 -7.82 21.07 9.04
C LYS A 150 -8.59 19.99 8.29
N PHE A 151 -7.96 18.86 7.95
CA PHE A 151 -8.56 17.82 7.10
C PHE A 151 -9.24 18.38 5.83
N GLY A 152 -8.57 19.28 5.09
CA GLY A 152 -9.15 19.90 3.91
C GLY A 152 -10.05 21.10 4.20
N GLY A 153 -9.80 21.82 5.30
CA GLY A 153 -10.37 23.15 5.54
C GLY A 153 -9.81 24.24 4.61
N ASP A 154 -10.29 25.46 4.81
CA ASP A 154 -10.07 26.63 3.95
C ASP A 154 -8.69 27.31 4.07
N GLN A 155 -7.91 27.03 5.12
CA GLN A 155 -6.54 27.51 5.20
C GLN A 155 -5.70 26.79 4.15
N SER A 156 -5.54 27.44 2.99
CA SER A 156 -4.81 26.97 1.79
C SER A 156 -5.61 26.08 0.81
N HIS A 157 -6.90 26.33 0.60
CA HIS A 157 -7.71 25.69 -0.46
C HIS A 157 -7.80 24.14 -0.38
N GLY A 158 -7.71 23.58 0.83
CA GLY A 158 -7.75 22.14 1.07
C GLY A 158 -9.05 21.48 0.59
N SER A 159 -10.19 22.16 0.76
CA SER A 159 -11.51 21.68 0.35
C SER A 159 -11.65 21.59 -1.17
N TYR A 160 -11.17 22.61 -1.88
CA TYR A 160 -11.18 22.66 -3.34
C TYR A 160 -10.29 21.58 -3.95
N THR A 161 -9.07 21.41 -3.41
CA THR A 161 -8.14 20.38 -3.91
C THR A 161 -8.65 18.96 -3.62
N ALA A 162 -9.29 18.71 -2.47
CA ALA A 162 -9.93 17.43 -2.17
C ALA A 162 -11.07 17.12 -3.15
N TYR A 163 -11.96 18.09 -3.40
CA TYR A 163 -13.09 17.95 -4.31
C TYR A 163 -12.64 17.68 -5.76
N MET A 164 -11.66 18.43 -6.26
CA MET A 164 -11.12 18.25 -7.62
C MET A 164 -10.43 16.90 -7.83
N ARG A 165 -9.93 16.26 -6.77
CA ARG A 165 -9.27 14.95 -6.87
C ARG A 165 -10.24 13.77 -6.97
N VAL A 166 -11.48 13.94 -6.52
CA VAL A 166 -12.51 12.89 -6.53
C VAL A 166 -13.40 12.97 -7.78
N LYS A 167 -13.63 14.16 -8.34
CA LYS A 167 -14.32 14.31 -9.62
C LYS A 167 -13.55 13.56 -10.73
N VAL A 168 -14.29 12.78 -11.50
CA VAL A 168 -13.84 12.07 -12.71
C VAL A 168 -14.31 12.88 -13.91
#